data_AF-A0A423X2N6-F1
#
_entry.id   AF-A0A423X2N6-F1
#
_cell.length_a   1.000
_cell.length_b   1.000
_cell.length_c   1.000
_cell.angle_alpha   90.00
_cell.angle_beta   90.00
_cell.angle_gamma   90.00
#
_symmetry.space_group_name_H-M   'P 1'
#
loop_
_entity.id
_entity.type
_entity.pdbx_description
1 polymer ?
#
loop_
_entity_poly.entity_id
_entity_poly.type
_entity_poly.pdbx_seq_one_letter_code
_entity_poly.pdbx_strand_id
1 'polypeptide(L)'
;MSSDLTGKVYIVEHLDPELGPWSELEYISIAEESEASGSSFTLSSLPAEFKVPESLKAIRTFKPTQDSVENIYASNKNTVCLLDPSAEKDLSPEDAQEFSAFLFGGILDRTSELRVKGFPGRRLGPVQMTTDTAVRVTRMVIQEQLPLKDVPYVDHPDLKINEHESTQMPFRYVKDEAGQPIMPKGMRELIGKDADKAIDDLF
;
A
#
# COMPACT_ATOMS: atom_id res chain seq x y z
N MET A 1 26.13 -14.62 6.07
CA MET A 1 26.04 -13.57 5.03
C MET A 1 24.82 -12.74 5.39
N SER A 2 24.98 -11.43 5.64
CA SER A 2 23.81 -10.57 5.83
C SER A 2 23.13 -10.46 4.46
N SER A 3 21.96 -11.08 4.30
CA SER A 3 21.12 -10.78 3.14
C SER A 3 20.83 -9.29 3.18
N ASP A 4 21.18 -8.57 2.12
CA ASP A 4 20.79 -7.17 1.98
C ASP A 4 19.27 -7.14 1.83
N LEU A 5 18.58 -6.77 2.90
CA LEU A 5 17.12 -6.67 2.93
C LEU A 5 16.64 -5.28 2.47
N THR A 6 17.57 -4.36 2.20
CA THR A 6 17.27 -3.05 1.61
C THR A 6 17.08 -3.18 0.09
N GLY A 7 16.59 -2.12 -0.57
CA GLY A 7 16.46 -2.11 -2.02
C GLY A 7 15.30 -2.92 -2.59
N LYS A 8 14.23 -3.17 -1.80
CA LYS A 8 12.99 -3.75 -2.34
C LYS A 8 12.25 -2.72 -3.21
N VAL A 9 11.42 -3.21 -4.13
CA VAL A 9 10.55 -2.38 -4.96
C VAL A 9 9.10 -2.65 -4.59
N TYR A 10 8.41 -1.64 -4.09
CA TYR A 10 6.96 -1.67 -3.88
C TYR A 10 6.29 -1.08 -5.11
N ILE A 11 5.34 -1.80 -5.69
CA ILE A 11 4.71 -1.42 -6.95
C ILE A 11 3.21 -1.37 -6.73
N VAL A 12 2.60 -0.22 -6.96
CA VAL A 12 1.15 -0.09 -7.02
C VAL A 12 0.75 0.14 -8.47
N GLU A 13 -0.13 -0.72 -8.98
CA GLU A 13 -0.70 -0.52 -10.32
C GLU A 13 -1.88 0.44 -10.25
N HIS A 14 -1.80 1.54 -11.00
CA HIS A 14 -2.80 2.59 -11.01
C HIS A 14 -3.19 2.94 -12.46
N LEU A 15 -4.43 2.60 -12.82
CA LEU A 15 -4.96 2.75 -14.19
C LEU A 15 -5.94 3.92 -14.34
N ASP A 16 -6.28 4.59 -13.24
CA ASP A 16 -7.19 5.73 -13.27
C ASP A 16 -6.43 6.96 -13.79
N PRO A 17 -7.00 7.75 -14.72
CA PRO A 17 -6.39 9.02 -15.12
C PRO A 17 -6.33 10.06 -13.98
N GLU A 18 -7.17 9.90 -12.95
CA GLU A 18 -7.27 10.81 -11.82
C GLU A 18 -6.73 10.19 -10.53
N LEU A 19 -6.12 11.04 -9.70
CA LEU A 19 -5.70 10.67 -8.35
C LEU A 19 -6.55 11.41 -7.33
N GLY A 20 -7.41 10.66 -6.63
CA GLY A 20 -8.18 11.21 -5.52
C GLY A 20 -7.30 11.60 -4.32
N PRO A 21 -7.76 12.55 -3.47
CA PRO A 21 -6.96 13.05 -2.35
C PRO A 21 -6.58 11.96 -1.35
N TRP A 22 -7.46 10.96 -1.13
CA TRP A 22 -7.16 9.80 -0.29
C TRP A 22 -5.94 9.03 -0.81
N SER A 23 -6.00 8.62 -2.07
CA SER A 23 -4.96 7.84 -2.74
C SER A 23 -3.65 8.61 -2.85
N GLU A 24 -3.71 9.93 -3.05
CA GLU A 24 -2.52 10.77 -3.02
C GLU A 24 -1.80 10.68 -1.66
N LEU A 25 -2.53 10.80 -0.54
CA LEU A 25 -1.94 10.68 0.79
C LEU A 25 -1.36 9.28 1.04
N GLU A 26 -2.07 8.22 0.62
CA GLU A 26 -1.55 6.84 0.70
C GLU A 26 -0.22 6.69 -0.06
N TYR A 27 -0.18 7.17 -1.30
CA TYR A 27 1.00 7.04 -2.15
C TYR A 27 2.19 7.85 -1.63
N ILE A 28 1.94 9.03 -1.05
CA ILE A 28 2.98 9.82 -0.39
C ILE A 28 3.54 9.04 0.81
N SER A 29 2.67 8.49 1.67
CA SER A 29 3.10 7.68 2.82
C SER A 29 3.94 6.48 2.38
N ILE A 30 3.52 5.78 1.32
CA ILE A 30 4.25 4.65 0.76
C ILE A 30 5.63 5.10 0.25
N ALA A 31 5.69 6.19 -0.49
CA ALA A 31 6.93 6.73 -1.05
C ALA A 31 7.93 7.12 0.04
N GLU A 32 7.48 7.88 1.05
CA GLU A 32 8.30 8.33 2.19
C GLU A 32 8.82 7.14 3.00
N GLU A 33 7.95 6.17 3.33
CA GLU A 33 8.36 4.99 4.09
C GLU A 33 9.26 4.05 3.28
N SER A 34 9.07 3.98 1.96
CA SER A 34 9.97 3.24 1.07
C SER A 34 11.35 3.89 1.05
N GLU A 35 11.44 5.21 0.92
CA GLU A 35 12.71 5.94 0.99
C GLU A 35 13.43 5.73 2.32
N ALA A 36 12.70 5.86 3.44
CA ALA A 36 13.24 5.70 4.78
C ALA A 36 13.81 4.28 5.04
N SER A 37 13.26 3.26 4.37
CA SER A 37 13.74 1.87 4.44
C SER A 37 14.81 1.51 3.40
N GLY A 38 15.28 2.48 2.61
CA GLY A 38 16.25 2.21 1.54
C GLY A 38 15.65 1.42 0.37
N SER A 39 14.33 1.45 0.22
CA SER A 39 13.57 0.81 -0.86
C SER A 39 13.03 1.86 -1.83
N SER A 40 12.35 1.40 -2.89
CA SER A 40 11.74 2.28 -3.89
C SER A 40 10.26 2.00 -4.06
N PHE A 41 9.53 3.03 -4.46
CA PHE A 41 8.10 2.93 -4.77
C PHE A 41 7.86 3.26 -6.24
N THR A 42 7.13 2.40 -6.93
CA THR A 42 6.75 2.58 -8.33
C THR A 42 5.23 2.65 -8.45
N LEU A 43 4.73 3.69 -9.12
CA LEU A 43 3.38 3.69 -9.67
C LEU A 43 3.46 3.27 -11.13
N SER A 44 2.86 2.13 -11.47
CA SER A 44 2.94 1.53 -12.81
C SER A 44 1.61 1.61 -13.56
N SER A 45 1.69 1.38 -14.87
CA SER A 45 0.55 1.37 -15.79
C SER A 45 -0.20 2.71 -15.84
N LEU A 46 0.47 3.82 -15.52
CA LEU A 46 -0.17 5.13 -15.48
C LEU A 46 -0.71 5.53 -16.87
N PRO A 47 -1.95 6.06 -16.95
CA PRO A 47 -2.48 6.63 -18.18
C PRO A 47 -1.62 7.79 -18.72
N ALA A 48 -1.74 8.07 -20.01
CA ALA A 48 -0.93 9.11 -20.68
C ALA A 48 -1.18 10.51 -20.12
N GLU A 49 -2.41 10.76 -19.71
CA GLU A 49 -2.93 11.99 -19.13
C GLU A 49 -2.69 12.11 -17.63
N PHE A 50 -2.21 11.05 -16.96
CA PHE A 50 -2.05 11.04 -15.52
C PHE A 50 -1.03 12.08 -15.07
N LYS A 51 -1.47 12.95 -14.16
CA LYS A 51 -0.62 14.01 -13.59
C LYS A 51 -0.10 13.58 -12.24
N VAL A 52 1.16 13.15 -12.23
CA VAL A 52 1.87 12.84 -10.99
C VAL A 52 1.94 14.11 -10.11
N PRO A 53 1.44 14.06 -8.86
CA PRO A 53 1.56 15.15 -7.90
C PRO A 53 3.01 15.57 -7.64
N GLU A 54 3.24 16.88 -7.43
CA GLU A 54 4.58 17.41 -7.13
C GLU A 54 5.14 16.89 -5.79
N SER A 55 4.27 16.64 -4.83
CA SER A 55 4.58 15.99 -3.54
C SER A 55 5.27 14.63 -3.75
N LEU A 56 4.75 13.80 -4.66
CA LEU A 56 5.36 12.51 -5.01
C LEU A 56 6.67 12.68 -5.80
N LYS A 57 6.72 13.60 -6.76
CA LYS A 57 7.94 13.86 -7.56
C LYS A 57 9.12 14.32 -6.71
N ALA A 58 8.85 14.98 -5.59
CA ALA A 58 9.89 15.43 -4.67
C ALA A 58 10.62 14.26 -3.96
N ILE A 59 10.02 13.07 -3.92
CA ILE A 59 10.57 11.90 -3.24
C ILE A 59 11.49 11.15 -4.21
N ARG A 60 12.78 11.06 -3.88
CA ARG A 60 13.82 10.63 -4.83
C ARG A 60 13.69 9.17 -5.26
N THR A 61 13.17 8.31 -4.40
CA THR A 61 13.01 6.88 -4.67
C THR A 61 11.67 6.53 -5.33
N PHE A 62 10.80 7.52 -5.54
CA PHE A 62 9.55 7.35 -6.24
C PHE A 62 9.74 7.32 -7.77
N LYS A 63 9.05 6.40 -8.46
CA LYS A 63 9.14 6.20 -9.90
C LYS A 63 7.74 6.06 -10.52
N PRO A 64 7.23 7.07 -11.25
CA PRO A 64 6.05 6.90 -12.08
C PRO A 64 6.43 6.25 -13.41
N THR A 65 5.61 5.33 -13.92
CA THR A 65 5.77 4.75 -15.26
C THR A 65 4.44 4.40 -15.91
N GLN A 66 4.39 4.53 -17.23
CA GLN A 66 3.28 4.09 -18.08
C GLN A 66 3.38 2.60 -18.44
N ASP A 67 4.56 1.99 -18.26
CA ASP A 67 4.76 0.58 -18.54
C ASP A 67 4.03 -0.27 -17.51
N SER A 68 3.45 -1.38 -17.98
CA SER A 68 2.85 -2.37 -17.09
C SER A 68 3.92 -3.21 -16.39
N VAL A 69 3.56 -3.77 -15.24
CA VAL A 69 4.48 -4.60 -14.45
C VAL A 69 4.90 -5.85 -15.22
N GLU A 70 4.01 -6.42 -16.05
CA GLU A 70 4.35 -7.54 -16.92
C GLU A 70 5.42 -7.19 -17.95
N ASN A 71 5.44 -5.96 -18.45
CA ASN A 71 6.46 -5.51 -19.39
C ASN A 71 7.78 -5.26 -18.66
N ILE A 72 7.74 -4.57 -17.52
CA ILE A 72 8.92 -4.25 -16.71
C ILE A 72 9.64 -5.53 -16.24
N TYR A 73 8.88 -6.57 -15.88
CA TYR A 73 9.40 -7.83 -15.33
C TYR A 73 9.23 -9.03 -16.27
N ALA A 74 9.14 -8.81 -17.58
CA ALA A 74 8.88 -9.85 -18.57
C ALA A 74 9.87 -11.03 -18.50
N SER A 75 11.15 -10.76 -18.18
CA SER A 75 12.20 -11.77 -18.11
C SER A 75 12.41 -12.39 -16.73
N ASN A 76 11.79 -11.85 -15.68
CA ASN A 76 12.05 -12.22 -14.28
C ASN A 76 10.77 -12.18 -13.42
N LYS A 77 9.62 -12.52 -14.01
CA LYS A 77 8.30 -12.52 -13.35
C LYS A 77 8.26 -13.20 -11.99
N ASN A 78 9.04 -14.27 -11.81
CA ASN A 78 9.11 -15.04 -10.57
C ASN A 78 9.73 -14.27 -9.39
N THR A 79 10.39 -13.12 -9.62
CA THR A 79 10.95 -12.26 -8.56
C THR A 79 9.98 -11.18 -8.10
N VAL A 80 8.76 -11.16 -8.64
CA VAL A 80 7.68 -10.22 -8.29
C VAL A 80 6.59 -10.99 -7.56
N CYS A 81 6.35 -10.64 -6.30
CA CYS A 81 5.25 -11.19 -5.52
C CYS A 81 3.99 -10.33 -5.70
N LEU A 82 2.88 -10.93 -6.12
CA LEU A 82 1.57 -10.29 -6.10
C LEU A 82 0.94 -10.46 -4.71
N LEU A 83 0.59 -9.35 -4.06
CA LEU A 83 -0.17 -9.37 -2.82
C LEU A 83 -1.64 -9.55 -3.14
N ASP A 84 -2.16 -10.72 -2.79
CA ASP A 84 -3.45 -11.21 -3.21
C ASP A 84 -4.25 -11.79 -2.03
N PRO A 85 -5.41 -11.21 -1.67
CA PRO A 85 -6.31 -11.75 -0.65
C PRO A 85 -6.72 -13.21 -0.89
N SER A 86 -6.72 -13.67 -2.14
CA SER A 86 -7.07 -15.04 -2.53
C SER A 86 -5.87 -15.97 -2.71
N ALA A 87 -4.64 -15.54 -2.43
CA ALA A 87 -3.48 -16.43 -2.49
C ALA A 87 -3.56 -17.53 -1.42
N GLU A 88 -3.07 -18.73 -1.75
CA GLU A 88 -3.08 -19.90 -0.85
C GLU A 88 -2.05 -19.80 0.28
N LYS A 89 -0.99 -19.01 0.08
CA LYS A 89 0.12 -18.86 1.03
C LYS A 89 0.14 -17.45 1.59
N ASP A 90 0.28 -17.34 2.91
CA ASP A 90 0.54 -16.05 3.56
C ASP A 90 1.99 -15.61 3.30
N LEU A 91 2.20 -14.29 3.23
CA LEU A 91 3.53 -13.70 3.15
C LEU A 91 4.33 -14.04 4.41
N SER A 92 5.59 -14.41 4.26
CA SER A 92 6.47 -14.73 5.38
C SER A 92 7.87 -14.10 5.24
N PRO A 93 8.67 -14.02 6.31
CA PRO A 93 10.01 -13.42 6.25
C PRO A 93 10.95 -14.10 5.23
N GLU A 94 10.76 -15.39 4.97
CA GLU A 94 11.55 -16.16 4.01
C GLU A 94 11.38 -15.66 2.57
N ASP A 95 10.22 -15.07 2.25
CA ASP A 95 9.92 -14.48 0.95
C ASP A 95 10.86 -13.31 0.60
N ALA A 96 11.57 -12.77 1.59
CA ALA A 96 12.58 -11.73 1.37
C ALA A 96 13.76 -12.20 0.51
N GLN A 97 14.03 -13.51 0.46
CA GLN A 97 15.07 -14.07 -0.41
C GLN A 97 14.53 -14.44 -1.80
N GLU A 98 13.22 -14.65 -1.93
CA GLU A 98 12.57 -15.04 -3.18
C GLU A 98 12.24 -13.84 -4.06
N PHE A 99 11.79 -12.74 -3.45
CA PHE A 99 11.23 -11.60 -4.19
C PHE A 99 12.05 -10.33 -3.99
N SER A 100 12.26 -9.62 -5.10
CA SER A 100 12.84 -8.28 -5.13
C SER A 100 11.77 -7.19 -5.25
N ALA A 101 10.57 -7.55 -5.72
CA ALA A 101 9.46 -6.63 -5.93
C ALA A 101 8.14 -7.19 -5.39
N PHE A 102 7.28 -6.28 -4.93
CA PHE A 102 5.99 -6.58 -4.32
C PHE A 102 4.92 -5.72 -4.98
N LEU A 103 3.96 -6.38 -5.64
CA LEU A 103 2.93 -5.78 -6.48
C LEU A 103 1.60 -5.76 -5.73
N PHE A 104 0.98 -4.59 -5.71
CA PHE A 104 -0.33 -4.32 -5.11
C PHE A 104 -1.27 -3.82 -6.22
N GLY A 105 -2.46 -4.41 -6.30
CA GLY A 105 -3.54 -3.79 -7.06
C GLY A 105 -4.03 -2.58 -6.29
N GLY A 106 -3.77 -1.36 -6.78
CA GLY A 106 -4.03 -0.14 -6.00
C GLY A 106 -5.48 0.00 -5.58
N ILE A 107 -6.39 0.17 -6.55
CA ILE A 107 -7.81 0.49 -6.31
C ILE A 107 -8.67 -0.31 -7.31
N LEU A 108 -9.86 -0.76 -6.87
CA LEU A 108 -10.89 -1.49 -7.66
C LEU A 108 -10.46 -2.87 -8.20
N ASP A 109 -10.54 -3.91 -7.37
CA ASP A 109 -10.48 -5.35 -7.74
C ASP A 109 -9.37 -5.79 -8.75
N ARG A 110 -8.34 -4.97 -8.95
CA ARG A 110 -7.24 -5.20 -9.92
C ARG A 110 -6.46 -6.47 -9.63
N THR A 111 -6.41 -6.84 -8.36
CA THR A 111 -5.75 -8.05 -7.91
C THR A 111 -6.31 -9.30 -8.62
N SER A 112 -7.60 -9.33 -8.95
CA SER A 112 -8.21 -10.45 -9.70
C SER A 112 -7.68 -10.53 -11.14
N GLU A 113 -7.48 -9.40 -11.81
CA GLU A 113 -6.91 -9.33 -13.16
C GLU A 113 -5.42 -9.64 -13.19
N LEU A 114 -4.68 -9.24 -12.14
CA LEU A 114 -3.26 -9.55 -12.01
C LEU A 114 -3.01 -11.03 -11.72
N ARG A 115 -3.96 -11.71 -11.05
CA ARG A 115 -3.86 -13.13 -10.72
C ARG A 115 -3.68 -14.02 -11.96
N VAL A 116 -4.36 -13.69 -13.05
CA VAL A 116 -4.26 -14.47 -14.31
C VAL A 116 -2.96 -14.20 -15.08
N LYS A 117 -2.13 -13.25 -14.63
CA LYS A 117 -0.85 -12.92 -15.26
C LYS A 117 0.29 -13.84 -14.82
N GLY A 118 0.10 -14.71 -13.82
CA GLY A 118 1.11 -15.70 -13.43
C GLY A 118 2.24 -15.17 -12.55
N PHE A 119 1.98 -14.12 -11.77
CA PHE A 119 2.87 -13.71 -10.68
C PHE A 119 2.68 -14.65 -9.47
N PRO A 120 3.76 -15.05 -8.77
CA PRO A 120 3.65 -15.73 -7.47
C PRO A 120 2.82 -14.91 -6.47
N GLY A 121 1.75 -15.49 -5.93
CA GLY A 121 0.87 -14.82 -4.98
C GLY A 121 1.27 -15.04 -3.52
N ARG A 122 1.07 -14.02 -2.67
CA ARG A 122 1.06 -14.12 -1.21
C ARG A 122 -0.10 -13.31 -0.62
N ARG A 123 -0.64 -13.77 0.50
CA ARG A 123 -1.72 -13.10 1.24
C ARG A 123 -1.18 -12.36 2.46
N LEU A 124 -1.78 -11.23 2.82
CA LEU A 124 -1.45 -10.44 4.03
C LEU A 124 -2.41 -10.73 5.20
N GLY A 125 -2.98 -11.92 5.22
CA GLY A 125 -4.03 -12.31 6.17
C GLY A 125 -5.46 -12.06 5.66
N PRO A 126 -6.47 -12.35 6.49
CA PRO A 126 -7.86 -12.44 6.06
C PRO A 126 -8.63 -11.11 6.09
N VAL A 127 -8.09 -10.08 6.75
CA VAL A 127 -8.78 -8.78 6.91
C VAL A 127 -8.19 -7.78 5.92
N GLN A 128 -9.07 -7.07 5.21
CA GLN A 128 -8.67 -6.09 4.21
C GLN A 128 -7.89 -4.93 4.84
N MET A 129 -6.85 -4.48 4.14
CA MET A 129 -6.01 -3.34 4.50
C MET A 129 -6.16 -2.25 3.45
N THR A 130 -5.93 -0.99 3.84
CA THR A 130 -5.66 0.09 2.89
C THR A 130 -4.34 -0.17 2.14
N THR A 131 -4.12 0.47 0.99
CA THR A 131 -2.93 0.21 0.15
C THR A 131 -1.65 0.52 0.93
N ASP A 132 -1.62 1.66 1.62
CA ASP A 132 -0.46 2.07 2.43
C ASP A 132 -0.19 1.09 3.57
N THR A 133 -1.24 0.59 4.22
CA THR A 133 -1.12 -0.42 5.28
C THR A 133 -0.59 -1.74 4.71
N ALA A 134 -1.11 -2.19 3.57
CA ALA A 134 -0.65 -3.42 2.94
C ALA A 134 0.85 -3.35 2.58
N VAL A 135 1.31 -2.21 2.04
CA VAL A 135 2.73 -1.97 1.76
C VAL A 135 3.54 -1.93 3.05
N ARG A 136 3.06 -1.23 4.09
CA ARG A 136 3.70 -1.15 5.41
C ARG A 136 3.89 -2.52 6.05
N VAL A 137 2.84 -3.34 6.05
CA VAL A 137 2.88 -4.71 6.57
C VAL A 137 3.86 -5.57 5.76
N THR A 138 3.83 -5.45 4.44
CA THR A 138 4.79 -6.16 3.56
C THR A 138 6.22 -5.76 3.90
N ARG A 139 6.51 -4.47 4.13
CA ARG A 139 7.83 -4.02 4.60
C ARG A 139 8.21 -4.65 5.94
N MET A 140 7.33 -4.61 6.93
CA MET A 140 7.62 -5.17 8.24
C MET A 140 7.95 -6.67 8.14
N VAL A 141 7.20 -7.42 7.33
CA VAL A 141 7.45 -8.84 7.13
C VAL A 141 8.77 -9.09 6.39
N ILE A 142 9.05 -8.34 5.33
CA ILE A 142 10.16 -8.62 4.41
C ILE A 142 11.47 -7.99 4.87
N GLN A 143 11.44 -6.73 5.28
CA GLN A 143 12.65 -5.98 5.63
C GLN A 143 12.97 -6.06 7.12
N GLU A 144 11.95 -6.02 7.98
CA GLU A 144 12.11 -6.12 9.43
C GLU A 144 12.06 -7.58 9.93
N GLN A 145 11.79 -8.53 9.02
CA GLN A 145 11.71 -9.96 9.30
C GLN A 145 10.70 -10.31 10.40
N LEU A 146 9.65 -9.50 10.53
CA LEU A 146 8.59 -9.67 11.51
C LEU A 146 7.51 -10.60 10.96
N PRO A 147 7.28 -11.79 11.54
CA PRO A 147 6.23 -12.68 11.04
C PRO A 147 4.87 -11.99 10.99
N LEU A 148 4.06 -12.28 9.96
CA LEU A 148 2.79 -11.60 9.71
C LEU A 148 1.84 -11.60 10.92
N LYS A 149 1.86 -12.68 11.72
CA LYS A 149 1.07 -12.84 12.95
C LYS A 149 1.51 -11.95 14.12
N ASP A 150 2.75 -11.47 14.09
CA ASP A 150 3.39 -10.70 15.16
C ASP A 150 3.34 -9.19 14.87
N VAL A 151 2.86 -8.80 13.69
CA VAL A 151 2.60 -7.39 13.34
C VAL A 151 1.53 -6.83 14.31
N PRO A 152 1.77 -5.64 14.89
CA PRO A 152 0.84 -5.05 15.85
C PRO A 152 -0.36 -4.46 15.11
N TYR A 153 -1.43 -5.22 14.96
CA TYR A 153 -2.65 -4.75 14.28
C TYR A 153 -3.64 -4.05 15.20
N VAL A 154 -4.49 -3.22 14.58
CA VAL A 154 -5.80 -2.83 15.06
C VAL A 154 -6.82 -3.04 13.93
N ASP A 155 -7.90 -3.77 14.24
CA ASP A 155 -8.94 -4.10 13.28
C ASP A 155 -10.13 -3.19 13.49
N HIS A 156 -10.63 -2.62 12.40
CA HIS A 156 -11.80 -1.78 12.37
C HIS A 156 -11.80 -0.64 13.41
N PRO A 157 -10.74 0.19 13.47
CA PRO A 157 -10.63 1.21 14.51
C PRO A 157 -11.71 2.28 14.36
N ASP A 158 -12.26 2.72 15.50
CA ASP A 158 -13.08 3.91 15.58
C ASP A 158 -12.19 5.15 15.61
N LEU A 159 -12.34 6.01 14.61
CA LEU A 159 -11.67 7.31 14.57
C LEU A 159 -12.59 8.38 15.14
N LYS A 160 -12.18 8.94 16.27
CA LYS A 160 -12.83 10.15 16.81
C LYS A 160 -12.46 11.35 15.94
N ILE A 161 -13.46 11.93 15.27
CA ILE A 161 -13.31 13.09 14.38
C ILE A 161 -13.39 14.38 15.20
N ASN A 162 -14.39 14.47 16.08
CA ASN A 162 -14.57 15.58 17.02
C ASN A 162 -15.24 15.08 18.32
N GLU A 163 -15.72 15.96 19.20
CA GLU A 163 -16.33 15.55 20.48
C GLU A 163 -17.62 14.73 20.31
N HIS A 164 -18.32 14.90 19.19
CA HIS A 164 -19.64 14.32 18.93
C HIS A 164 -19.65 13.28 17.82
N GLU A 165 -18.55 13.14 17.08
CA GLU A 165 -18.49 12.32 15.88
C GLU A 165 -17.32 11.33 15.90
N SER A 166 -17.64 10.10 15.51
CA SER A 166 -16.67 9.04 15.29
C SER A 166 -17.06 8.22 14.07
N THR A 167 -16.07 7.87 13.25
CA THR A 167 -16.25 7.02 12.07
C THR A 167 -15.47 5.74 12.26
N GLN A 168 -16.14 4.60 12.07
CA GLN A 168 -15.48 3.29 12.07
C GLN A 168 -14.83 3.05 10.72
N MET A 169 -13.53 2.75 10.72
CA MET A 169 -12.82 2.43 9.49
C MET A 169 -12.99 0.94 9.17
N PRO A 170 -13.46 0.53 7.98
CA PRO A 170 -13.74 -0.88 7.68
C PRO A 170 -12.48 -1.68 7.29
N PHE A 171 -11.30 -1.31 7.78
CA PHE A 171 -10.02 -1.92 7.42
C PHE A 171 -9.18 -2.29 8.65
N ARG A 172 -8.20 -3.17 8.44
CA ARG A 172 -7.10 -3.43 9.36
C ARG A 172 -5.99 -2.41 9.14
N TYR A 173 -5.40 -1.93 10.24
CA TYR A 173 -4.26 -1.02 10.27
C TYR A 173 -3.13 -1.60 11.13
N VAL A 174 -1.92 -1.11 10.93
CA VAL A 174 -0.84 -1.26 11.92
C VAL A 174 -1.06 -0.22 13.02
N LYS A 175 -0.93 -0.60 14.29
CA LYS A 175 -1.01 0.34 15.42
C LYS A 175 0.37 0.83 15.83
N ASP A 176 0.42 2.08 16.27
CA ASP A 176 1.60 2.68 16.88
C ASP A 176 1.77 2.25 18.35
N GLU A 177 2.81 2.77 19.01
CA GLU A 177 3.08 2.52 20.44
C GLU A 177 1.95 3.01 21.37
N ALA A 178 1.16 4.01 20.93
CA ALA A 178 0.00 4.52 21.65
C ALA A 178 -1.27 3.69 21.37
N GLY A 179 -1.17 2.64 20.55
CA GLY A 179 -2.29 1.79 20.15
C GLY A 179 -3.24 2.43 19.13
N GLN A 180 -2.84 3.55 18.52
CA GLN A 180 -3.63 4.23 17.49
C GLN A 180 -3.29 3.68 16.10
N PRO A 181 -4.24 3.64 15.15
CA PRO A 181 -3.93 3.24 13.78
C PRO A 181 -2.97 4.23 13.13
N ILE A 182 -1.90 3.71 12.54
CA ILE A 182 -0.97 4.47 11.70
C ILE A 182 -1.70 4.76 10.38
N MET A 183 -1.81 6.05 10.06
CA MET A 183 -2.47 6.55 8.87
C MET A 183 -1.56 7.56 8.16
N PRO A 184 -1.73 7.75 6.84
CA PRO A 184 -1.04 8.80 6.12
C PRO A 184 -1.26 10.17 6.78
N LYS A 185 -0.23 11.01 6.76
CA LYS A 185 -0.33 12.40 7.25
C LYS A 185 -1.42 13.13 6.47
N GLY A 186 -2.32 13.83 7.16
CA GLY A 186 -3.46 14.51 6.54
C GLY A 186 -4.71 13.65 6.37
N MET A 187 -4.62 12.33 6.60
CA MET A 187 -5.75 11.42 6.35
C MET A 187 -6.89 11.63 7.34
N ARG A 188 -6.58 11.87 8.62
CA ARG A 188 -7.59 12.14 9.65
C ARG A 188 -8.34 13.44 9.36
N GLU A 189 -7.63 14.46 8.90
CA GLU A 189 -8.18 15.74 8.49
C GLU A 189 -9.04 15.61 7.23
N LEU A 190 -8.65 14.75 6.28
CA LEU A 190 -9.45 14.47 5.09
C LEU A 190 -10.77 13.78 5.46
N ILE A 191 -10.72 12.75 6.31
CA ILE A 191 -11.91 12.05 6.81
C ILE A 191 -12.85 13.02 7.53
N GLY A 192 -12.31 13.90 8.37
CA GLY A 192 -13.13 14.89 9.08
C GLY A 192 -13.86 15.84 8.14
N LYS A 193 -13.17 16.33 7.08
CA LYS A 193 -13.80 17.21 6.08
C LYS A 193 -14.91 16.52 5.30
N ASP A 194 -14.76 15.24 5.00
CA ASP A 194 -15.79 14.49 4.26
C ASP A 194 -17.01 14.19 5.15
N ALA A 195 -16.79 14.00 6.45
CA ALA A 195 -17.85 13.87 7.44
C ALA A 195 -18.65 15.19 7.60
N ASP A 196 -17.95 16.32 7.71
CA ASP A 196 -18.58 17.66 7.78
C ASP A 196 -19.45 17.96 6.54
N LYS A 197 -18.95 17.66 5.33
CA LYS A 197 -19.71 17.87 4.09
C LYS A 197 -20.98 17.02 4.01
N ALA A 198 -20.92 15.77 4.46
CA ALA A 198 -22.08 14.89 4.46
C ALA A 198 -23.20 15.43 5.37
N ILE A 199 -22.85 16.16 6.43
CA ILE A 199 -23.80 16.85 7.32
C ILE A 199 -24.37 18.09 6.64
N ASP A 200 -23.54 18.92 6.00
CA ASP A 200 -24.00 20.14 5.32
C ASP A 200 -24.98 19.83 4.18
N ASP A 201 -24.81 18.72 3.47
CA ASP A 201 -25.74 18.29 2.40
C ASP A 201 -27.09 17.74 2.93
N LEU A 202 -27.22 17.51 4.24
CA LEU A 202 -28.44 17.03 4.90
C LEU A 202 -29.35 18.18 5.40
N PHE A 203 -28.89 19.44 5.36
CA PHE A 203 -29.62 20.62 5.85
C PHE A 203 -29.91 21.66 4.76
#